data_AF-A0A6I6HPK1-F1
#
_entry.id   AF-A0A6I6HPK1-F1
#
_cell.length_a   1.000
_cell.length_b   1.000
_cell.length_c   1.000
_cell.angle_alpha   90.00
_cell.angle_beta   90.00
_cell.angle_gamma   90.00
#
_symmetry.space_group_name_H-M   'P 1'
#
loop_
_entity.id
_entity.type
_entity.pdbx_description
1 polymer ?
#
loop_
_entity_poly.entity_id
_entity_poly.type
_entity_poly.pdbx_seq_one_letter_code
_entity_poly.pdbx_strand_id
1 'polypeptide(L)' 'MHRAYACLEGLIETQRLKDPAEVYMNRSELGALLRLLNAELQHRICTADTAIESVRVALAARVAQ' A
#
# COMPACT_ATOMS: atom_id res chain seq x y z
N MET A 1 2.33 -11.45 -8.29
CA MET A 1 3.01 -10.35 -7.57
C MET A 1 4.35 -9.94 -8.17
N HIS A 2 5.17 -10.86 -8.71
CA HIS A 2 6.47 -10.55 -9.34
C HIS A 2 6.47 -9.37 -10.33
N ARG A 3 5.46 -9.27 -11.21
CA ARG A 3 5.37 -8.15 -12.17
C ARG A 3 5.24 -6.77 -11.50
N ALA A 4 4.50 -6.66 -10.40
CA ALA A 4 4.33 -5.37 -9.71
C ALA A 4 5.63 -4.94 -9.01
N TYR A 5 6.36 -5.88 -8.42
CA TYR A 5 7.67 -5.60 -7.82
C TYR A 5 8.72 -5.19 -8.86
N ALA A 6 8.78 -5.87 -10.00
CA ALA A 6 9.66 -5.47 -11.11
C ALA A 6 9.31 -4.07 -11.66
N CYS A 7 8.02 -3.71 -11.71
CA CYS A 7 7.60 -2.35 -12.08
C CYS A 7 8.04 -1.31 -11.04
N LEU A 8 7.97 -1.62 -9.75
CA LEU A 8 8.44 -0.74 -8.68
C LEU A 8 9.97 -0.54 -8.75
N GLU A 9 10.73 -1.61 -8.99
CA GLU A 9 12.18 -1.54 -9.14
C GLU A 9 12.57 -0.64 -10.31
N GLY A 10 11.94 -0.79 -11.48
CA GLY A 10 12.17 0.09 -12.64
C GLY A 10 11.83 1.55 -12.38
N LEU A 11 10.77 1.85 -11.61
CA LEU A 11 10.42 3.22 -11.22
C LEU A 11 11.43 3.82 -10.23
N ILE A 12 11.92 3.04 -9.27
CA ILE A 12 12.90 3.47 -8.27
C ILE A 12 14.27 3.73 -8.93
N GLU A 13 14.68 2.86 -9.85
CA GLU A 13 15.93 3.01 -10.61
C GLU A 13 15.86 4.25 -11.51
N THR A 14 14.72 4.52 -12.12
CA THR A 14 14.57 5.71 -12.98
C THR A 14 14.52 7.02 -12.19
N GLN A 15 13.96 7.04 -10.97
CA GLN A 15 14.05 8.21 -10.08
C GLN A 15 15.50 8.55 -9.67
N ARG A 16 16.43 7.59 -9.73
CA ARG A 16 17.86 7.81 -9.42
C ARG A 16 18.64 8.41 -10.58
N LEU A 17 18.09 8.40 -11.79
CA LEU A 17 18.70 8.98 -12.98
C LEU A 17 18.20 10.42 -13.16
N LYS A 18 19.14 11.35 -13.36
CA LYS A 18 18.88 12.81 -13.47
C LYS A 18 18.19 13.22 -14.78
N ASP A 19 17.95 12.26 -15.67
CA ASP A 19 17.26 12.43 -16.95
C ASP A 19 15.96 11.60 -16.91
N PRO A 20 14.78 12.25 -16.78
CA PRO A 20 13.50 11.58 -16.61
C PRO A 20 12.92 11.10 -17.95
N ALA A 21 13.76 10.64 -18.88
CA ALA A 21 13.32 10.09 -20.16
C ALA A 21 12.20 9.07 -19.89
N GLU A 22 11.01 9.44 -20.34
CA GLU A 22 9.73 9.14 -19.72
C GLU A 22 9.54 7.65 -19.43
N VAL A 23 9.32 7.30 -18.15
CA VAL A 23 8.90 5.94 -17.79
C VAL A 23 7.50 5.72 -18.35
N TYR A 24 7.41 5.13 -19.54
CA TYR A 24 6.13 4.78 -20.15
C TYR A 24 5.67 3.42 -19.63
N MET A 25 4.94 3.42 -18.52
CA MET A 25 4.25 2.21 -18.05
C MET A 25 3.03 1.93 -18.92
N ASN A 26 2.92 0.71 -19.43
CA ASN A 26 1.71 0.30 -20.15
C ASN A 26 0.54 0.08 -19.17
N ARG A 27 -0.68 0.03 -19.70
CA ARG A 27 -1.91 -0.13 -18.89
C ARG A 27 -1.89 -1.38 -18.00
N SER A 28 -1.20 -2.44 -18.41
CA SER A 28 -1.11 -3.69 -17.64
C SER A 28 -0.18 -3.53 -16.44
N GLU A 29 0.93 -2.83 -16.60
CA GLU A 29 1.89 -2.49 -15.54
C GLU A 29 1.27 -1.54 -14.52
N LEU A 30 0.64 -0.47 -14.99
CA LEU A 30 -0.11 0.45 -14.14
C LEU A 30 -1.22 -0.29 -13.37
N GLY A 31 -1.98 -1.15 -14.05
CA GLY A 31 -3.00 -1.98 -13.41
C GLY A 31 -2.44 -2.96 -12.38
N ALA A 32 -1.22 -3.47 -12.58
CA ALA A 32 -0.56 -4.35 -11.60
C ALA A 32 -0.13 -3.57 -10.34
N LEU A 33 0.43 -2.37 -10.51
CA LEU A 33 0.80 -1.49 -9.40
C LEU A 33 -0.42 -1.04 -8.59
N LEU A 34 -1.49 -0.61 -9.26
CA LEU A 34 -2.72 -0.19 -8.60
C LEU A 34 -3.36 -1.32 -7.79
N ARG A 35 -3.34 -2.57 -8.29
CA ARG A 35 -3.81 -3.72 -7.51
C ARG A 35 -2.96 -3.98 -6.26
N LEU A 36 -1.64 -3.85 -6.37
CA LEU A 36 -0.75 -4.02 -5.23
C LEU A 36 -0.99 -2.91 -4.18
N LEU A 37 -1.07 -1.66 -4.62
CA LEU A 37 -1.35 -0.51 -3.76
C LEU A 37 -2.71 -0.65 -3.07
N ASN A 38 -3.76 -1.04 -3.79
CA ASN A 38 -5.08 -1.25 -3.20
C ASN A 38 -5.07 -2.36 -2.15
N ALA A 39 -4.37 -3.47 -2.39
CA ALA A 39 -4.25 -4.55 -1.41
C ALA A 39 -3.57 -4.08 -0.12
N GLU A 40 -2.49 -3.29 -0.24
CA GLU A 40 -1.78 -2.72 0.91
C GLU A 40 -2.63 -1.70 1.68
N LEU A 41 -3.31 -0.80 0.97
CA LEU A 41 -4.21 0.18 1.61
C LEU A 41 -5.34 -0.52 2.36
N GLN A 42 -5.96 -1.54 1.76
CA GLN A 42 -6.99 -2.34 2.42
C GLN A 42 -6.46 -3.03 3.68
N HIS A 43 -5.25 -3.61 3.61
CA HIS A 43 -4.62 -4.24 4.76
C HIS A 43 -4.37 -3.26 5.91
N ARG A 44 -3.91 -2.04 5.60
CA ARG A 44 -3.70 -0.97 6.59
C ARG A 44 -5.00 -0.51 7.23
N ILE A 45 -6.06 -0.35 6.44
CA ILE A 45 -7.40 0.01 6.94
C ILE A 45 -7.88 -1.05 7.93
N CYS A 46 -7.84 -2.33 7.55
CA CYS A 46 -8.27 -3.42 8.43
C CYS A 46 -7.44 -3.49 9.73
N THR A 47 -6.13 -3.21 9.64
CA THR A 47 -5.26 -3.16 10.81
C THR A 47 -5.64 -1.99 11.74
N ALA A 48 -5.89 -0.81 11.18
CA ALA A 48 -6.34 0.35 11.94
C ALA A 48 -7.70 0.11 12.60
N ASP A 49 -8.66 -0.47 11.88
CA ASP A 49 -9.98 -0.83 12.41
C ASP A 49 -9.86 -1.80 13.59
N THR A 50 -9.00 -2.82 13.46
CA THR A 50 -8.75 -3.80 14.53
C THR A 50 -8.14 -3.14 15.77
N ALA A 51 -7.20 -2.20 15.58
CA ALA A 51 -6.59 -1.46 16.67
C ALA A 51 -7.60 -0.53 17.37
N ILE A 52 -8.43 0.18 16.60
CA ILE A 52 -9.50 1.04 17.13
C ILE A 52 -10.48 0.21 17.95
N GLU A 53 -10.88 -0.96 17.45
CA GLU A 53 -11.81 -1.82 18.17
C GLU A 53 -11.20 -2.37 19.46
N SER A 54 -9.92 -2.74 19.44
CA SER A 54 -9.19 -3.16 20.65
C SER A 54 -9.18 -2.06 21.71
N VAL A 55 -8.98 -0.80 21.31
CA VAL A 55 -9.04 0.37 22.21
C VAL A 55 -10.46 0.58 22.75
N ARG A 56 -11.50 0.45 21.91
CA ARG A 56 -12.89 0.57 22.34
C ARG A 56 -13.27 -0.49 23.37
N VAL A 57 -12.89 -1.75 23.13
CA VAL A 57 -13.12 -2.86 24.07
C VAL A 57 -12.42 -2.60 25.41
N ALA A 58 -11.15 -2.17 25.38
CA ALA A 58 -10.41 -1.84 26.59
C ALA A 58 -11.05 -0.67 27.36
N LEU A 59 -11.54 0.36 26.65
CA LEU A 59 -12.23 1.49 27.28
C LEU A 59 -13.57 1.06 27.90
N ALA A 60 -14.36 0.25 27.20
CA ALA A 60 -15.63 -0.27 27.72
C ALA A 60 -15.41 -1.12 28.98
N ALA A 61 -14.38 -1.96 28.98
CA ALA A 61 -13.98 -2.74 30.15
C ALA A 61 -13.59 -1.85 31.34
N ARG A 62 -12.92 -0.71 31.09
CA ARG A 62 -12.56 0.27 32.14
C ARG A 62 -13.77 1.01 32.71
N VAL A 63 -14.79 1.31 31.91
CA VAL A 63 -16.00 2.04 32.36
C VAL A 63 -16.93 1.12 33.16
N ALA A 64 -16.86 -0.20 32.93
CA ALA A 64 -17.64 -1.20 33.66
C ALA A 64 -17.04 -1.59 35.04
N GLN A 65 -15.86 -1.06 35.39
CA GLN A 65 -15.18 -1.20 36.69
C GLN A 65 -15.49 -0.02 37.59
#